data_AF-A0A256ZW23-F1
#
_entry.id   AF-A0A256ZW23-F1
#
_cell.length_a   1.000
_cell.length_b   1.000
_cell.length_c   1.000
_cell.angle_alpha   90.00
_cell.angle_beta   90.00
_cell.angle_gamma   90.00
#
_symmetry.space_group_name_H-M   'P 1'
#
loop_
_entity.id
_entity.type
_entity.pdbx_description
1 polymer ?
#
loop_
_entity_poly.entity_id
_entity_poly.type
_entity_poly.pdbx_seq_one_letter_code
_entity_poly.pdbx_strand_id
1 'polypeptide(L)'
;MLIKKVKALEEKVNSIGARGQTPEAVSEGILQKIEEKIKRLPRAGVDEERLKGIESKIEALKQVTIKRSQPETGAGVVEGLKKDIALLKQSYQSDNKHIVEQLEKLATDIENLKKMYDFSKATISDIENLKKDMAGLKDEIQTELKKDIIIESRRIDKTEKAVEQQLAEAQSKINKIEELVESSGKMLTKKGMDMFLEKIRAARA
;
A
#
# COMPACT_ATOMS: atom_id res chain seq x y z
N MET A 1 -6.30 -16.96 -4.78
CA MET A 1 -7.08 -16.03 -3.92
C MET A 1 -6.40 -14.66 -3.80
N LEU A 2 -5.09 -14.60 -3.52
CA LEU A 2 -4.31 -13.36 -3.41
C LEU A 2 -4.43 -12.41 -4.62
N ILE A 3 -4.33 -12.92 -5.84
CA ILE A 3 -4.46 -12.10 -7.07
C ILE A 3 -5.81 -11.36 -7.12
N LYS A 4 -6.90 -12.00 -6.66
CA LYS A 4 -8.22 -11.35 -6.61
C LYS A 4 -8.25 -10.21 -5.58
N LYS A 5 -7.59 -10.39 -4.42
CA LYS A 5 -7.48 -9.36 -3.38
C LYS A 5 -6.61 -8.18 -3.85
N VAL A 6 -5.52 -8.44 -4.57
CA VAL A 6 -4.67 -7.40 -5.18
C VAL A 6 -5.49 -6.57 -6.17
N LYS A 7 -6.22 -7.21 -7.09
CA LYS A 7 -7.08 -6.48 -8.05
C LYS A 7 -8.15 -5.63 -7.37
N ALA A 8 -8.79 -6.16 -6.32
CA ALA A 8 -9.76 -5.39 -5.54
C ALA A 8 -9.12 -4.16 -4.86
N LEU A 9 -7.87 -4.27 -4.40
CA LEU A 9 -7.12 -3.14 -3.87
C LEU A 9 -6.78 -2.10 -4.94
N GLU A 10 -6.36 -2.55 -6.13
CA GLU A 10 -6.11 -1.66 -7.27
C GLU A 10 -7.37 -0.88 -7.66
N GLU A 11 -8.53 -1.54 -7.72
CA GLU A 11 -9.82 -0.89 -7.97
C GLU A 11 -10.14 0.16 -6.90
N LYS A 12 -9.95 -0.16 -5.61
CA LYS A 12 -10.13 0.80 -4.51
C LYS A 12 -9.20 2.00 -4.65
N VAL A 13 -7.91 1.78 -4.91
CA VAL A 13 -6.92 2.85 -5.11
C VAL A 13 -7.33 3.75 -6.29
N ASN A 14 -7.72 3.15 -7.41
CA ASN A 14 -8.17 3.89 -8.59
C ASN A 14 -9.44 4.71 -8.30
N SER A 15 -10.40 4.16 -7.55
CA SER A 15 -11.62 4.89 -7.17
C SER A 15 -11.36 6.09 -6.26
N ILE A 16 -10.33 6.03 -5.41
CA ILE A 16 -9.90 7.17 -4.59
C ILE A 16 -9.16 8.19 -5.46
N GLY A 17 -8.27 7.74 -6.36
CA GLY A 17 -7.55 8.62 -7.28
C GLY A 17 -8.45 9.35 -8.28
N ALA A 18 -9.56 8.72 -8.68
CA ALA A 18 -10.55 9.29 -9.60
C ALA A 18 -11.41 10.42 -8.99
N ARG A 19 -11.25 10.73 -7.70
CA ARG A 19 -12.03 11.75 -6.98
C ARG A 19 -11.80 13.21 -7.44
N GLY A 20 -10.92 13.44 -8.41
CA GLY A 20 -10.77 14.75 -9.07
C GLY A 20 -9.88 15.73 -8.30
N GLN A 21 -10.20 17.03 -8.35
CA GLN A 21 -9.44 18.05 -7.62
C GLN A 21 -9.36 17.72 -6.13
N THR A 22 -8.16 17.86 -5.56
CA THR A 22 -7.92 17.66 -4.14
C THR A 22 -8.89 18.52 -3.33
N PRO A 23 -9.60 17.97 -2.31
CA PRO A 23 -10.55 18.71 -1.50
C PRO A 23 -10.00 20.04 -0.97
N GLU A 24 -8.68 20.09 -0.75
CA GLU A 24 -7.90 21.28 -0.37
C GLU A 24 -8.06 22.42 -1.38
N ALA A 25 -7.67 22.23 -2.64
CA ALA A 25 -7.75 23.27 -3.68
C ALA A 25 -9.18 23.81 -3.87
N VAL A 26 -10.18 22.93 -3.75
CA VAL A 26 -11.59 23.34 -3.81
C VAL A 26 -11.98 24.14 -2.56
N SER A 27 -11.61 23.67 -1.37
CA SER A 27 -11.91 24.36 -0.10
C SER A 27 -11.19 25.71 0.04
N GLU A 28 -9.95 25.84 -0.44
CA GLU A 28 -9.22 27.11 -0.50
C GLU A 28 -9.93 28.11 -1.41
N GLY A 29 -10.39 27.68 -2.59
CA GLY A 29 -11.16 28.54 -3.50
C GLY A 29 -12.50 28.99 -2.90
N ILE A 30 -13.17 28.15 -2.12
CA ILE A 30 -14.40 28.53 -1.40
C ILE A 30 -14.07 29.51 -0.26
N LEU A 31 -13.01 29.27 0.51
CA LEU A 31 -12.57 30.15 1.60
C LEU A 31 -12.20 31.55 1.09
N GLN A 32 -11.50 31.65 -0.05
CA GLN A 32 -11.20 32.93 -0.69
C GLN A 32 -12.48 33.69 -1.08
N LYS A 33 -13.45 32.99 -1.69
CA LYS A 33 -14.75 33.60 -2.05
C LYS A 33 -15.52 34.11 -0.84
N ILE A 34 -15.52 33.34 0.26
CA ILE A 34 -16.16 33.73 1.53
C ILE A 34 -15.48 34.98 2.10
N GLU A 35 -14.15 34.99 2.13
CA GLU A 35 -13.36 36.13 2.63
C GLU A 35 -13.64 37.40 1.81
N GLU A 36 -13.63 37.31 0.48
CA GLU A 36 -13.98 38.44 -0.39
C GLU A 36 -15.39 38.95 -0.15
N LYS A 37 -16.36 38.05 0.03
CA LYS A 37 -17.75 38.43 0.33
C LYS A 37 -17.87 39.15 1.65
N ILE A 38 -17.15 38.71 2.69
CA ILE A 38 -17.17 39.37 4.01
C ILE A 38 -16.50 40.74 3.96
N LYS A 39 -15.37 40.89 3.25
CA LYS A 39 -14.72 42.19 3.05
C LYS A 39 -15.62 43.21 2.33
N ARG A 40 -16.58 42.73 1.53
CA ARG A 40 -17.54 43.55 0.80
C ARG A 40 -18.83 43.83 1.58
N LEU A 41 -19.04 43.19 2.74
CA LEU A 41 -20.19 43.52 3.58
C LEU A 41 -20.03 44.97 4.08
N PRO A 42 -21.08 45.80 4.01
CA PRO A 42 -21.04 47.15 4.56
C PRO A 42 -20.73 47.06 6.06
N ARG A 43 -19.92 47.96 6.63
CA ARG A 43 -19.58 47.94 8.07
C ARG A 43 -20.49 48.81 8.93
N ALA A 44 -21.18 49.77 8.33
CA ALA A 44 -22.15 50.61 9.04
C ALA A 44 -23.44 49.82 9.32
N GLY A 45 -23.90 49.83 10.57
CA GLY A 45 -25.13 49.12 10.99
C GLY A 45 -24.96 47.60 11.18
N VAL A 46 -23.73 47.11 11.24
CA VAL A 46 -23.42 45.69 11.44
C VAL A 46 -22.91 45.48 12.85
N ASP A 47 -23.25 44.34 13.42
CA ASP A 47 -22.57 43.82 14.61
C ASP A 47 -21.09 43.56 14.27
N GLU A 48 -20.27 44.60 14.50
CA GLU A 48 -18.84 44.62 14.13
C GLU A 48 -18.04 43.59 14.94
N GLU A 49 -18.45 43.30 16.17
CA GLU A 49 -17.86 42.22 16.97
C GLU A 49 -18.12 40.86 16.33
N ARG A 50 -19.36 40.60 15.90
CA ARG A 50 -19.71 39.36 15.21
C ARG A 50 -19.02 39.23 13.86
N LEU A 51 -18.86 40.32 13.11
CA LEU A 51 -18.09 40.33 11.85
C LEU A 51 -16.62 39.95 12.10
N LYS A 52 -15.96 40.53 13.11
CA LYS A 52 -14.59 40.17 13.51
C LYS A 52 -14.47 38.71 13.96
N GLY A 53 -15.49 38.20 14.65
CA GLY A 53 -15.58 36.79 15.04
C GLY A 53 -15.63 35.85 13.82
N ILE A 54 -16.39 36.21 12.79
CA ILE A 54 -16.44 35.48 11.51
C ILE A 54 -15.09 35.53 10.79
N GLU A 55 -14.48 36.71 10.68
CA GLU A 55 -13.16 36.89 10.04
C GLU A 55 -12.11 36.00 10.74
N SER A 56 -12.11 35.99 12.08
CA SER A 56 -11.20 35.15 12.88
C SER A 56 -11.42 33.65 12.66
N LYS A 57 -12.68 33.21 12.55
CA LYS A 57 -13.04 31.81 12.26
C LYS A 57 -12.64 31.39 10.85
N ILE A 58 -12.72 32.27 9.86
CA ILE A 58 -12.25 32.00 8.49
C ILE A 58 -10.74 31.87 8.45
N GLU A 59 -10.02 32.73 9.17
CA GLU A 59 -8.57 32.63 9.27
C GLU A 59 -8.16 31.31 9.96
N ALA A 60 -8.89 30.92 11.02
CA ALA A 60 -8.73 29.60 11.63
C ALA A 60 -9.01 28.46 10.64
N LEU A 61 -10.06 28.57 9.80
CA LEU A 61 -10.34 27.57 8.76
C LEU A 61 -9.22 27.45 7.74
N LYS A 62 -8.61 28.56 7.29
CA LYS A 62 -7.46 28.51 6.37
C LYS A 62 -6.32 27.70 6.98
N GLN A 63 -6.03 27.92 8.27
CA GLN A 63 -4.98 27.17 8.95
C GLN A 63 -5.31 25.68 9.11
N VAL A 64 -6.59 25.34 9.31
CA VAL A 64 -7.06 23.94 9.40
C VAL A 64 -7.03 23.26 8.02
N THR A 65 -7.43 23.96 6.96
CA THR A 65 -7.39 23.47 5.57
C THR A 65 -5.96 23.13 5.13
N ILE A 66 -4.96 23.88 5.59
CA ILE A 66 -3.54 23.62 5.32
C ILE A 66 -3.04 22.32 6.00
N LYS A 67 -3.64 21.89 7.12
CA LYS A 67 -3.05 20.83 7.97
C LYS A 67 -3.52 19.40 7.72
N ARG A 68 -4.42 19.11 6.77
CA ARG A 68 -4.89 17.76 6.32
C ARG A 68 -5.37 16.75 7.38
N SER A 69 -5.18 17.00 8.67
CA SER A 69 -5.23 16.00 9.75
C SER A 69 -6.30 16.30 10.79
N GLN A 70 -7.09 17.36 10.59
CA GLN A 70 -8.07 17.85 11.57
C GLN A 70 -9.43 18.20 10.94
N PRO A 71 -10.06 17.28 10.17
CA PRO A 71 -11.37 17.54 9.57
C PRO A 71 -12.47 17.80 10.61
N GLU A 72 -12.34 17.22 11.82
CA GLU A 72 -13.30 17.43 12.91
C GLU A 72 -13.25 18.87 13.46
N THR A 73 -12.05 19.46 13.48
CA THR A 73 -11.83 20.86 13.87
C THR A 73 -12.41 21.80 12.80
N GLY A 74 -12.34 21.43 11.52
CA GLY A 74 -12.96 22.18 10.43
C GLY A 74 -14.49 22.17 10.49
N ALA A 75 -15.10 21.01 10.72
CA ALA A 75 -16.55 20.86 10.82
C ALA A 75 -17.15 21.70 11.98
N GLY A 76 -16.50 21.70 13.14
CA GLY A 76 -16.93 22.50 14.29
C GLY A 76 -16.86 24.02 14.03
N VAL A 77 -15.80 24.49 13.38
CA VAL A 77 -15.66 25.91 13.02
C VAL A 77 -16.69 26.32 11.97
N VAL A 78 -16.99 25.46 10.99
CA VAL A 78 -18.04 25.69 9.98
C VAL A 78 -19.43 25.82 10.63
N GLU A 79 -19.78 24.98 11.60
CA GLU A 79 -21.05 25.12 12.34
C GLU A 79 -21.11 26.41 13.16
N GLY A 80 -19.98 26.84 13.73
CA GLY A 80 -19.86 28.14 14.39
C GLY A 80 -20.09 29.32 13.43
N LEU A 81 -19.57 29.24 12.20
CA LEU A 81 -19.78 30.25 11.17
C LEU A 81 -21.23 30.31 10.68
N LYS A 82 -21.89 29.16 10.51
CA LYS A 82 -23.32 29.11 10.14
C LYS A 82 -24.18 29.83 11.17
N LYS A 83 -23.91 29.61 12.46
CA LYS A 83 -24.63 30.28 13.55
C LYS A 83 -24.41 31.79 13.52
N ASP A 84 -23.17 32.24 13.38
CA ASP A 84 -22.88 33.69 13.34
C ASP A 84 -23.54 34.37 12.15
N ILE A 85 -23.58 33.73 10.97
CA ILE A 85 -24.24 34.29 9.78
C ILE A 85 -25.76 34.31 9.94
N ALA A 86 -26.35 33.28 10.53
CA ALA A 86 -27.78 33.26 10.84
C ALA A 86 -28.15 34.41 11.80
N LEU A 87 -27.31 34.66 12.81
CA LEU A 87 -27.50 35.75 13.75
C LEU A 87 -27.31 37.12 13.09
N LEU A 88 -26.29 37.30 12.26
CA LEU A 88 -26.13 38.50 11.43
C LEU A 88 -27.36 38.74 10.55
N LYS A 89 -27.88 37.69 9.90
CA LYS A 89 -29.08 37.78 9.07
C LYS A 89 -30.29 38.25 9.88
N GLN A 90 -30.44 37.80 11.12
CA GLN A 90 -31.51 38.27 12.02
C GLN A 90 -31.32 39.73 12.47
N SER A 91 -30.08 40.20 12.60
CA SER A 91 -29.77 41.60 12.93
C SER A 91 -30.10 42.58 11.80
N TYR A 92 -30.15 42.13 10.55
CA TYR A 92 -30.63 42.95 9.44
C TYR A 92 -32.15 42.81 9.28
N GLN A 93 -32.87 43.87 9.61
CA GLN A 93 -34.28 44.01 9.25
C GLN A 93 -34.47 44.06 7.71
N SER A 94 -35.71 43.84 7.26
CA SER A 94 -36.14 43.76 5.86
C SER A 94 -35.64 44.87 4.94
N ASP A 95 -35.28 46.02 5.50
CA ASP A 95 -34.90 47.23 4.77
C ASP A 95 -33.52 47.14 4.10
N ASN A 96 -32.73 46.12 4.48
CA ASN A 96 -31.40 45.85 3.91
C ASN A 96 -31.37 44.58 3.06
N LYS A 97 -32.35 44.42 2.17
CA LYS A 97 -32.56 43.23 1.33
C LYS A 97 -31.28 42.74 0.60
N HIS A 98 -30.48 43.65 0.07
CA HIS A 98 -29.21 43.31 -0.59
C HIS A 98 -28.19 42.66 0.36
N ILE A 99 -28.13 43.08 1.63
CA ILE A 99 -27.23 42.48 2.62
C ILE A 99 -27.71 41.07 3.00
N VAL A 100 -29.03 40.91 3.18
CA VAL A 100 -29.64 39.62 3.45
C VAL A 100 -29.33 38.61 2.32
N GLU A 101 -29.43 39.04 1.06
CA GLU A 101 -29.06 38.22 -0.10
C GLU A 101 -27.56 37.85 -0.13
N GLN A 102 -26.67 38.76 0.28
CA GLN A 102 -25.23 38.47 0.40
C GLN A 102 -24.95 37.45 1.51
N LEU A 103 -25.63 37.55 2.66
CA LEU A 103 -25.52 36.60 3.76
C LEU A 103 -26.08 35.21 3.39
N GLU A 104 -27.13 35.12 2.58
CA GLU A 104 -27.65 33.84 2.05
C GLU A 104 -26.64 33.17 1.11
N LYS A 105 -26.00 33.95 0.24
CA LYS A 105 -24.91 33.44 -0.61
C LYS A 105 -23.72 32.98 0.24
N LEU A 106 -23.42 33.67 1.34
CA LEU A 106 -22.34 33.30 2.26
C LEU A 106 -22.66 31.99 2.99
N ALA A 107 -23.90 31.84 3.47
CA ALA A 107 -24.37 30.60 4.09
C ALA A 107 -24.28 29.41 3.12
N THR A 108 -24.60 29.63 1.85
CA THR A 108 -24.47 28.61 0.79
C THR A 108 -23.01 28.17 0.58
N ASP A 109 -22.07 29.12 0.52
CA ASP A 109 -20.65 28.79 0.37
C ASP A 109 -20.12 28.01 1.58
N ILE A 110 -20.58 28.35 2.80
CA ILE A 110 -20.19 27.65 4.03
C ILE A 110 -20.75 26.24 4.09
N GLU A 111 -21.97 26.01 3.60
CA GLU A 111 -22.51 24.67 3.43
C GLU A 111 -21.68 23.85 2.43
N ASN A 112 -21.23 24.46 1.34
CA ASN A 112 -20.36 23.79 0.38
C ASN A 112 -19.00 23.44 1.02
N LEU A 113 -18.44 24.32 1.85
CA LEU A 113 -17.23 24.04 2.64
C LEU A 113 -17.41 22.83 3.57
N LYS A 114 -18.57 22.72 4.24
CA LYS A 114 -18.89 21.56 5.08
C LYS A 114 -18.84 20.26 4.28
N LYS A 115 -19.49 20.23 3.11
CA LYS A 115 -19.50 19.05 2.23
C LYS A 115 -18.08 18.64 1.81
N MET A 116 -17.20 19.61 1.58
CA MET A 116 -15.79 19.33 1.27
C MET A 116 -15.04 18.72 2.46
N TYR A 117 -15.30 19.18 3.68
CA TYR A 117 -14.74 18.56 4.89
C TYR A 117 -15.23 17.13 5.11
N ASP A 118 -16.53 16.88 4.93
CA ASP A 118 -17.10 15.54 5.05
C ASP A 118 -16.52 14.58 4.00
N PHE A 119 -16.37 15.06 2.77
CA PHE A 119 -15.72 14.33 1.68
C PHE A 119 -14.24 14.02 1.96
N SER A 120 -13.50 14.99 2.52
CA SER A 120 -12.11 14.80 2.94
C SER A 120 -12.01 13.76 4.06
N LYS A 121 -12.89 13.81 5.06
CA LYS A 121 -12.97 12.83 6.15
C LYS A 121 -13.20 11.41 5.62
N ALA A 122 -14.16 11.25 4.70
CA ALA A 122 -14.41 9.96 4.06
C ALA A 122 -13.18 9.46 3.30
N THR A 123 -12.50 10.35 2.56
CA THR A 123 -11.28 10.00 1.82
C THR A 123 -10.13 9.60 2.72
N ILE A 124 -9.92 10.28 3.85
CA ILE A 124 -8.91 9.92 4.84
C ILE A 124 -9.22 8.53 5.42
N SER A 125 -10.47 8.28 5.80
CA SER A 125 -10.92 6.98 6.30
C SER A 125 -10.69 5.86 5.27
N ASP A 126 -11.00 6.10 4.00
CA ASP A 126 -10.76 5.13 2.93
C ASP A 126 -9.27 4.82 2.74
N ILE A 127 -8.40 5.85 2.83
CA ILE A 127 -6.94 5.68 2.77
C ILE A 127 -6.43 4.88 3.97
N GLU A 128 -6.94 5.12 5.17
CA GLU A 128 -6.57 4.35 6.36
C GLU A 128 -6.97 2.88 6.26
N ASN A 129 -8.19 2.62 5.77
CA ASN A 129 -8.66 1.27 5.50
C ASN A 129 -7.80 0.59 4.42
N LEU A 130 -7.45 1.28 3.34
CA LEU A 130 -6.52 0.78 2.33
C LEU A 130 -5.17 0.41 2.91
N LYS A 131 -4.59 1.23 3.79
CA LYS A 131 -3.33 0.92 4.45
C LYS A 131 -3.43 -0.36 5.28
N LYS A 132 -4.54 -0.56 5.98
CA LYS A 132 -4.84 -1.79 6.72
C LYS A 132 -4.94 -3.01 5.81
N ASP A 133 -5.71 -2.89 4.73
CA ASP A 133 -5.90 -3.97 3.76
C ASP A 133 -4.56 -4.36 3.09
N MET A 134 -3.73 -3.38 2.73
CA MET A 134 -2.38 -3.61 2.17
C MET A 134 -1.45 -4.29 3.16
N ALA A 135 -1.48 -3.91 4.44
CA ALA A 135 -0.68 -4.55 5.48
C ALA A 135 -1.10 -6.03 5.66
N GLY A 136 -2.40 -6.29 5.75
CA GLY A 136 -2.92 -7.67 5.85
C GLY A 136 -2.55 -8.51 4.64
N LEU A 137 -2.66 -7.96 3.42
CA LEU A 137 -2.26 -8.67 2.21
C LEU A 137 -0.75 -8.99 2.18
N LYS A 138 0.09 -8.06 2.64
CA LYS A 138 1.54 -8.29 2.74
C LYS A 138 1.85 -9.46 3.66
N ASP A 139 1.20 -9.54 4.82
CA ASP A 139 1.39 -10.64 5.78
C ASP A 139 0.91 -11.98 5.23
N GLU A 140 -0.22 -11.99 4.50
CA GLU A 140 -0.71 -13.19 3.81
C GLU A 140 0.30 -13.67 2.74
N ILE A 141 0.82 -12.77 1.90
CA ILE A 141 1.82 -13.11 0.88
C ILE A 141 3.08 -13.70 1.52
N GLN A 142 3.58 -13.08 2.60
CA GLN A 142 4.75 -13.60 3.31
C GLN A 142 4.51 -14.98 3.91
N THR A 143 3.30 -15.23 4.42
CA THR A 143 2.93 -16.51 5.01
C THR A 143 2.86 -17.60 3.94
N GLU A 144 2.20 -17.35 2.83
CA GLU A 144 2.12 -18.31 1.72
C GLU A 144 3.50 -18.57 1.10
N LEU A 145 4.30 -17.53 0.88
CA LEU A 145 5.66 -17.70 0.35
C LEU A 145 6.55 -18.55 1.27
N LYS A 146 6.46 -18.34 2.60
CA LYS A 146 7.19 -19.17 3.56
C LYS A 146 6.77 -20.64 3.49
N LYS A 147 5.47 -20.92 3.32
CA LYS A 147 4.99 -22.31 3.15
C LYS A 147 5.58 -22.94 1.89
N ASP A 148 5.53 -22.23 0.78
CA ASP A 148 6.04 -22.71 -0.51
C ASP A 148 7.55 -22.99 -0.43
N ILE A 149 8.32 -22.10 0.20
CA ILE A 149 9.76 -22.30 0.44
C ILE A 149 9.99 -23.57 1.26
N ILE A 150 9.25 -23.78 2.36
CA ILE A 150 9.41 -24.99 3.19
C ILE A 150 9.11 -26.26 2.40
N ILE A 151 8.08 -26.24 1.55
CA ILE A 151 7.70 -27.38 0.72
C ILE A 151 8.82 -27.70 -0.28
N GLU A 152 9.32 -26.68 -0.99
CA GLU A 152 10.39 -26.86 -1.98
C GLU A 152 11.72 -27.26 -1.33
N SER A 153 12.08 -26.70 -0.17
CA SER A 153 13.26 -27.14 0.59
C SER A 153 13.18 -28.64 0.93
N ARG A 154 12.03 -29.12 1.43
CA ARG A 154 11.85 -30.55 1.72
C ARG A 154 11.94 -31.43 0.47
N ARG A 155 11.51 -30.91 -0.68
CA ARG A 155 11.60 -31.63 -1.95
C ARG A 155 13.05 -31.72 -2.43
N ILE A 156 13.81 -30.64 -2.28
CA ILE A 156 15.25 -30.60 -2.55
C ILE A 156 15.97 -31.61 -1.65
N ASP A 157 15.75 -31.59 -0.33
CA ASP A 157 16.38 -32.53 0.61
C ASP A 157 16.14 -34.01 0.24
N LYS A 158 14.92 -34.34 -0.20
CA LYS A 158 14.59 -35.71 -0.65
C LYS A 158 15.34 -36.07 -1.93
N THR A 159 15.46 -35.12 -2.85
CA THR A 159 16.13 -35.32 -4.13
C THR A 159 17.63 -35.48 -3.91
N GLU A 160 18.23 -34.66 -3.04
CA GLU A 160 19.62 -34.73 -2.65
C GLU A 160 19.96 -36.10 -2.06
N LYS A 161 19.17 -36.58 -1.08
CA LYS A 161 19.36 -37.93 -0.51
C LYS A 161 19.27 -39.05 -1.54
N ALA A 162 18.35 -38.94 -2.51
CA ALA A 162 18.22 -39.93 -3.57
C ALA A 162 19.43 -39.92 -4.50
N VAL A 163 19.98 -38.75 -4.81
CA VAL A 163 21.20 -38.60 -5.62
C VAL A 163 22.42 -39.14 -4.87
N GLU A 164 22.56 -38.85 -3.57
CA GLU A 164 23.63 -39.39 -2.72
C GLU A 164 23.60 -40.92 -2.69
N GLN A 165 22.41 -41.51 -2.56
CA GLN A 165 22.26 -42.97 -2.61
C GLN A 165 22.69 -43.54 -3.97
N GLN A 166 22.26 -42.93 -5.07
CA GLN A 166 22.66 -43.35 -6.41
C GLN A 166 24.17 -43.24 -6.63
N LEU A 167 24.80 -42.19 -6.11
CA LEU A 167 26.25 -42.00 -6.17
C LEU A 167 26.99 -43.09 -5.39
N ALA A 168 26.53 -43.42 -4.18
CA ALA A 168 27.09 -44.49 -3.37
C ALA A 168 26.98 -45.86 -4.06
N GLU A 169 25.82 -46.14 -4.67
CA GLU A 169 25.60 -47.36 -5.46
C GLU A 169 26.51 -47.42 -6.70
N ALA A 170 26.68 -46.31 -7.41
CA ALA A 170 27.58 -46.22 -8.56
C ALA A 170 29.03 -46.44 -8.15
N GLN A 171 29.48 -45.83 -7.05
CA GLN A 171 30.83 -46.01 -6.52
C GLN A 171 31.09 -47.46 -6.12
N SER A 172 30.12 -48.12 -5.48
CA SER A 172 30.24 -49.54 -5.14
C SER A 172 30.41 -50.42 -6.39
N LYS A 173 29.69 -50.10 -7.48
CA LYS A 173 29.82 -50.81 -8.77
C LYS A 173 31.18 -50.57 -9.40
N ILE A 174 31.70 -49.34 -9.37
CA ILE A 174 33.04 -49.00 -9.88
C ILE A 174 34.10 -49.82 -9.15
N ASN A 175 34.10 -49.82 -7.81
CA ASN A 175 35.09 -50.58 -7.03
C ASN A 175 35.07 -52.07 -7.38
N LYS A 176 33.88 -52.67 -7.56
CA LYS A 176 33.76 -54.07 -8.01
C LYS A 176 34.35 -54.31 -9.39
N ILE A 177 34.17 -53.37 -10.32
CA ILE A 177 34.77 -53.46 -11.66
C ILE A 177 36.29 -53.37 -11.56
N GLU A 178 36.83 -52.46 -10.74
CA GLU A 178 38.27 -52.32 -10.51
C GLU A 178 38.89 -53.62 -9.97
N GLU A 179 38.26 -54.26 -8.98
CA GLU A 179 38.70 -55.56 -8.45
C GLU A 179 38.69 -56.67 -9.52
N LEU A 180 37.66 -56.71 -10.36
CA LEU A 180 37.56 -57.67 -11.48
C LEU A 180 38.64 -57.43 -12.54
N VAL A 181 38.94 -56.17 -12.85
CA VAL A 181 39.99 -55.81 -13.80
C VAL A 181 41.37 -56.18 -13.24
N GLU A 182 41.64 -55.88 -11.97
CA GLU A 182 42.93 -56.21 -11.34
C GLU A 182 43.16 -57.73 -11.26
N SER A 183 42.14 -58.49 -10.84
CA SER A 183 42.22 -59.95 -10.77
C SER A 183 42.39 -60.59 -12.15
N SER A 184 41.69 -60.10 -13.17
CA SER A 184 41.85 -60.55 -14.56
C SER A 184 43.24 -60.24 -15.10
N GLY A 185 43.78 -59.05 -14.83
CA GLY A 185 45.14 -58.66 -15.20
C GLY A 185 46.21 -59.56 -14.57
N LYS A 186 46.08 -59.90 -13.28
CA LYS A 186 46.96 -60.85 -12.57
C LYS A 186 46.88 -62.27 -13.16
N MET A 187 45.69 -62.74 -13.52
CA MET A 187 45.52 -64.06 -14.14
C MET A 187 46.15 -64.12 -15.54
N LEU A 188 45.94 -63.09 -16.36
CA LEU A 188 46.50 -63.03 -17.72
C LEU A 188 48.04 -62.98 -17.71
N THR A 189 48.62 -62.17 -16.81
CA THR A 189 50.09 -62.10 -16.66
C THR A 189 50.69 -63.41 -16.19
N LYS A 190 50.08 -64.07 -15.19
CA LYS A 190 50.51 -65.40 -14.74
C LYS A 190 50.41 -66.45 -15.85
N LYS A 191 49.26 -66.53 -16.54
CA LYS A 191 49.07 -67.48 -17.64
C LYS A 191 50.05 -67.24 -18.79
N GLY A 192 50.31 -65.97 -19.11
CA GLY A 192 51.33 -65.58 -20.08
C GLY A 192 52.73 -66.08 -19.71
N MET A 193 53.12 -65.92 -18.45
CA MET A 193 54.41 -66.40 -17.93
C MET A 193 54.50 -67.93 -17.93
N ASP A 194 53.45 -68.62 -17.47
CA ASP A 194 53.41 -70.09 -17.43
C ASP A 194 53.61 -70.68 -18.84
N MET A 195 52.89 -70.14 -19.84
CA MET A 195 53.05 -70.55 -21.25
C MET A 195 54.46 -70.26 -21.79
N PHE A 196 55.05 -69.13 -21.43
CA PHE A 196 56.42 -68.78 -21.85
C PHE A 196 57.45 -69.76 -21.26
N LEU A 197 57.32 -70.10 -19.98
CA LEU A 197 58.20 -71.06 -19.30
C LEU A 197 58.05 -72.47 -19.88
N GLU A 198 56.83 -72.90 -20.23
CA GLU A 198 56.61 -74.18 -20.91
C GLU A 198 57.32 -74.25 -22.26
N LYS A 199 57.24 -73.19 -23.06
CA LYS A 199 57.96 -73.12 -24.34
C LYS A 199 59.48 -73.21 -24.16
N ILE A 200 60.04 -72.57 -23.13
CA ILE A 200 61.47 -72.69 -22.81
C ILE A 200 61.84 -74.12 -22.41
N ARG A 201 61.03 -74.78 -21.57
CA ARG A 201 61.28 -76.18 -21.17
C ARG A 201 61.23 -77.12 -22.36
N ALA A 202 60.23 -76.97 -23.23
CA ALA A 202 60.10 -77.77 -24.44
C ALA A 202 61.28 -77.60 -25.41
N ALA A 203 61.89 -76.42 -25.47
CA ALA A 203 63.05 -76.15 -26.32
C ALA A 203 64.39 -76.66 -25.76
N ARG A 204 64.43 -77.08 -24.48
CA ARG A 204 65.64 -77.61 -23.80
C ARG A 204 65.64 -79.14 -23.66
N ALA A 205 64.53 -79.80 -23.93
CA ALA A 205 64.40 -81.26 -23.96
C ALA A 205 64.69 -81.78 -25.36
#